data_AF-A0A1G3V0F5-F1
#
_entry.id   AF-A0A1G3V0F5-F1
#
_cell.length_a   1.000
_cell.length_b   1.000
_cell.length_c   1.000
_cell.angle_alpha   90.00
_cell.angle_beta   90.00
_cell.angle_gamma   90.00
#
_symmetry.space_group_name_H-M   'P 1'
#
loop_
_entity.id
_entity.type
_entity.pdbx_description
1 polymer ?
#
loop_
_entity_poly.entity_id
_entity_poly.type
_entity_poly.pdbx_seq_one_letter_code
_entity_poly.pdbx_strand_id
1 'polypeptide(L)'
;MVEFQEETGNLYNLEATPAEGTTYRFAKEDKKRYGDSILQAGMGENIYYTNSSQIPVDLTNDPFEALSLQDDLQCKYTGGTVLHLYMQEKVSSTEACRKLVKNVITNFRLPYITVTPLFSVCPKHGYIAGEHEFCPKCDEELLNEHNLLS
;
A
#
# COMPACT_ATOMS: atom_id res chain seq x y z
N MET A 1 4.93 18.87 20.90
CA MET A 1 4.21 19.62 19.85
C MET A 1 3.56 20.87 20.43
N VAL A 2 2.68 20.74 21.43
CA VAL A 2 2.06 21.90 22.12
C VAL A 2 3.10 22.88 22.66
N GLU A 3 4.10 22.40 23.39
CA GLU A 3 5.18 23.23 23.94
C GLU A 3 5.90 24.07 22.86
N PHE A 4 6.30 23.45 21.74
CA PHE A 4 6.91 24.17 20.62
C PHE A 4 5.97 25.19 19.95
N GLN A 5 4.67 24.89 19.89
CA GLN A 5 3.69 25.84 19.36
C GLN A 5 3.57 27.07 20.26
N GLU A 6 3.51 26.86 21.58
CA GLU A 6 3.45 27.95 22.57
C GLU A 6 4.73 28.78 22.58
N GLU A 7 5.89 28.14 22.48
CA GLU A 7 7.20 28.82 22.46
C GLU A 7 7.41 29.67 21.20
N THR A 8 7.10 29.12 20.02
CA THR A 8 7.44 29.76 18.74
C THR A 8 6.30 30.57 18.13
N GLY A 9 5.06 30.38 18.59
CA GLY A 9 3.87 30.97 17.99
C GLY A 9 3.47 30.35 16.64
N ASN A 10 4.16 29.32 16.17
CA ASN A 10 3.85 28.62 14.92
C ASN A 10 2.97 27.39 15.18
N LEU A 11 2.14 27.03 14.20
CA LEU A 11 1.38 25.78 14.23
C LEU A 11 2.25 24.62 13.72
N TYR A 12 2.27 23.51 14.45
CA TYR A 12 2.95 22.28 14.04
C TYR A 12 1.94 21.13 13.96
N ASN A 13 2.19 20.20 13.05
CA ASN A 13 1.38 19.02 12.83
C ASN A 13 2.27 17.77 12.79
N LEU A 14 1.66 16.61 13.02
CA LEU A 14 2.30 15.32 12.84
C LEU A 14 1.88 14.74 11.48
N GLU A 15 2.85 14.53 10.60
CA GLU A 15 2.63 14.08 9.21
C GLU A 15 3.13 12.65 9.01
N ALA A 16 2.32 11.81 8.38
CA ALA A 16 2.75 10.52 7.84
C ALA A 16 3.37 10.77 6.46
N THR A 17 4.64 11.16 6.42
CA THR A 17 5.33 11.54 5.19
C THR A 17 5.27 10.42 4.14
N PRO A 18 5.08 10.68 2.84
CA PRO A 18 5.07 9.64 1.81
C PRO A 18 6.39 8.85 1.69
N ALA A 19 7.52 9.51 1.98
CA ALA A 19 8.87 8.93 2.10
C ALA A 19 9.36 8.02 0.95
N GLU A 20 8.82 8.14 -0.27
CA GLU A 20 9.05 7.24 -1.42
C GLU A 20 10.54 6.89 -1.68
N GLY A 21 11.44 7.88 -1.60
CA GLY A 21 12.90 7.63 -1.69
C GLY A 21 13.62 7.59 -0.35
N THR A 22 13.02 8.17 0.69
CA THR A 22 13.66 8.36 2.00
C THR A 22 13.77 7.04 2.76
N THR A 23 12.77 6.16 2.65
CA THR A 23 12.77 4.83 3.28
C THR A 23 13.96 3.98 2.82
N TYR A 24 14.19 3.92 1.50
CA TYR A 24 15.32 3.22 0.91
C TYR A 24 16.65 3.88 1.28
N ARG A 25 16.73 5.21 1.20
CA ARG A 25 17.97 5.94 1.51
C ARG A 25 18.41 5.69 2.95
N PHE A 26 17.51 5.83 3.92
CA PHE A 26 17.87 5.60 5.32
C PHE A 26 18.18 4.14 5.61
N ALA A 27 17.43 3.19 5.03
CA ALA A 27 17.76 1.77 5.18
C ALA A 27 19.19 1.47 4.66
N LYS A 28 19.55 1.98 3.48
CA LYS A 28 20.89 1.78 2.91
C LYS A 28 22.00 2.44 3.72
N GLU A 29 21.82 3.67 4.20
CA GLU A 29 22.84 4.32 5.03
C GLU A 29 23.00 3.64 6.39
N ASP A 30 21.91 3.22 7.03
CA ASP A 30 21.98 2.50 8.29
C ASP A 30 22.60 1.11 8.12
N LYS A 31 22.35 0.42 7.00
CA LYS A 31 23.01 -0.84 6.68
C LYS A 31 24.53 -0.69 6.59
N LYS A 32 25.03 0.39 5.99
CA LYS A 32 26.49 0.67 5.93
C LYS A 32 27.07 0.92 7.32
N ARG A 33 26.31 1.57 8.20
CA ARG A 33 26.78 1.99 9.53
C ARG A 33 26.70 0.90 10.58
N TYR A 34 25.65 0.08 10.53
CA TYR A 34 25.32 -0.90 11.57
C TYR A 34 25.38 -2.36 11.09
N GLY A 35 25.58 -2.60 9.79
CA GLY A 35 25.75 -3.95 9.26
C GLY A 35 24.52 -4.83 9.49
N ASP A 36 24.71 -6.01 10.07
CA ASP A 36 23.62 -6.99 10.28
C ASP A 36 22.85 -6.78 11.59
N SER A 37 23.22 -5.79 12.41
CA SER A 37 22.48 -5.52 13.66
C SER A 37 21.22 -4.68 13.44
N ILE A 38 21.05 -4.06 12.26
CA ILE A 38 19.86 -3.27 11.92
C ILE A 38 18.79 -4.16 11.29
N LEU A 39 17.53 -3.97 11.71
CA LEU A 39 16.37 -4.69 11.17
C LEU A 39 15.68 -3.83 10.12
N GLN A 40 15.50 -4.41 8.93
CA GLN A 40 14.95 -3.75 7.74
C GLN A 40 14.06 -4.74 6.98
N ALA A 41 13.11 -4.21 6.21
CA ALA A 41 12.34 -5.01 5.26
C ALA A 41 13.08 -5.11 3.92
N GLY A 42 12.66 -6.05 3.08
CA GLY A 42 13.28 -6.32 1.78
C GLY A 42 14.55 -7.18 1.89
N MET A 43 15.23 -7.37 0.75
CA MET A 43 16.41 -8.23 0.64
C MET A 43 17.43 -7.65 -0.34
N GLY A 44 18.72 -7.98 -0.10
CA GLY A 44 19.83 -7.54 -0.96
C GLY A 44 19.89 -6.01 -1.08
N GLU A 45 19.91 -5.51 -2.31
CA GLU A 45 19.95 -4.07 -2.60
C GLU A 45 18.60 -3.36 -2.45
N ASN A 46 17.51 -4.12 -2.27
CA ASN A 46 16.12 -3.64 -2.20
C ASN A 46 15.62 -3.56 -0.75
N ILE A 47 16.49 -3.20 0.19
CA ILE A 47 16.14 -2.97 1.59
C ILE A 47 15.43 -1.63 1.80
N TYR A 48 14.45 -1.59 2.70
CA TYR A 48 13.67 -0.39 3.01
C TYR A 48 13.13 -0.39 4.44
N TYR A 49 12.73 0.79 4.91
CA TYR A 49 11.88 0.93 6.09
C TYR A 49 10.42 1.07 5.68
N THR A 50 9.52 0.46 6.44
CA THR A 50 8.08 0.67 6.30
C THR A 50 7.75 2.13 6.60
N ASN A 51 6.92 2.75 5.75
CA ASN A 51 6.66 4.17 5.83
C ASN A 51 5.86 4.56 7.09
N SER A 52 6.25 5.65 7.75
CA SER A 52 5.53 6.21 8.90
C SER A 52 5.22 5.15 9.97
N SER A 53 3.96 4.97 10.38
CA SER A 53 3.52 3.89 11.26
C SER A 53 2.71 2.80 10.52
N GLN A 54 2.92 2.65 9.21
CA GLN A 54 2.28 1.60 8.43
C GLN A 54 2.74 0.22 8.92
N ILE A 55 1.89 -0.79 8.71
CA ILE A 55 2.25 -2.18 8.93
C ILE A 55 3.19 -2.63 7.79
N PRO A 56 4.07 -3.62 8.02
CA PRO A 56 4.82 -4.25 6.93
C PRO A 56 3.89 -4.67 5.79
N VAL A 57 4.35 -4.45 4.55
CA VAL A 57 3.53 -4.65 3.34
C VAL A 57 3.02 -6.09 3.17
N ASP A 58 3.75 -7.04 3.74
CA ASP A 58 3.51 -8.49 3.68
C ASP A 58 2.88 -9.05 4.96
N LEU A 59 2.48 -8.20 5.91
CA LEU A 59 1.93 -8.66 7.18
C LEU A 59 0.56 -9.35 7.03
N THR A 60 -0.35 -8.76 6.25
CA THR A 60 -1.70 -9.31 6.03
C THR A 60 -2.26 -8.89 4.68
N ASN A 61 -3.09 -9.77 4.11
CA ASN A 61 -3.90 -9.48 2.92
C ASN A 61 -5.36 -9.17 3.27
N ASP A 62 -5.75 -9.25 4.55
CA ASP A 62 -7.10 -8.89 5.00
C ASP A 62 -7.20 -7.38 5.24
N PRO A 63 -7.99 -6.63 4.43
CA PRO A 63 -8.14 -5.20 4.62
C PRO A 63 -8.75 -4.82 5.97
N PHE A 64 -9.60 -5.66 6.58
CA PHE A 64 -10.21 -5.35 7.88
C PHE A 64 -9.24 -5.55 9.03
N GLU A 65 -8.34 -6.54 8.92
CA GLU A 65 -7.23 -6.69 9.86
C GLU A 65 -6.29 -5.48 9.76
N ALA A 66 -5.91 -5.08 8.55
CA ALA A 66 -5.09 -3.91 8.32
C ALA A 66 -5.72 -2.63 8.89
N LEU A 67 -7.02 -2.42 8.66
CA LEU A 67 -7.78 -1.31 9.25
C LEU A 67 -7.74 -1.33 10.78
N SER A 68 -7.97 -2.50 11.38
CA SER A 68 -8.00 -2.65 12.84
C SER A 68 -6.65 -2.36 13.49
N LEU A 69 -5.56 -2.78 12.86
CA LEU A 69 -4.20 -2.51 13.34
C LEU A 69 -3.80 -1.03 13.15
N GLN A 70 -4.38 -0.35 12.16
CA GLN A 70 -3.98 0.99 11.76
C GLN A 70 -4.85 2.10 12.34
N ASP A 71 -6.09 1.83 12.74
CA ASP A 71 -7.05 2.87 13.12
C ASP A 71 -6.50 3.81 14.22
N ASP A 72 -6.05 3.25 15.34
CA ASP A 72 -5.57 4.03 16.48
C ASP A 72 -4.29 4.82 16.17
N LEU A 73 -3.37 4.23 15.41
CA LEU A 73 -2.08 4.86 15.05
C LEU A 73 -2.28 5.96 14.03
N GLN A 74 -3.07 5.70 12.98
CA GLN A 74 -3.29 6.68 11.92
C GLN A 74 -4.09 7.89 12.42
N CYS A 75 -4.99 7.70 13.38
CA CYS A 75 -5.68 8.80 14.05
C CYS A 75 -4.78 9.72 14.89
N LYS A 76 -3.51 9.36 15.13
CA LYS A 76 -2.55 10.25 15.83
C LYS A 76 -1.96 11.32 14.92
N TYR A 77 -1.97 11.12 13.60
CA TYR A 77 -1.48 12.11 12.66
C TYR A 77 -2.47 13.26 12.53
N THR A 78 -1.99 14.48 12.69
CA THR A 78 -2.79 15.71 12.62
C THR A 78 -2.56 16.49 11.33
N GLY A 79 -1.49 16.17 10.59
CA GLY A 79 -1.12 16.80 9.34
C GLY A 79 -1.69 16.14 8.11
N GLY A 80 -1.65 14.81 8.14
CA GLY A 80 -1.94 14.01 6.96
C GLY A 80 -1.53 12.57 7.22
N THR A 81 -2.40 11.67 6.80
CA THR A 81 -2.11 10.26 6.67
C THR A 81 -3.06 9.65 5.64
N VAL A 82 -2.70 8.47 5.11
CA VAL A 82 -3.53 7.67 4.22
C VAL A 82 -3.28 6.19 4.51
N LEU A 83 -4.34 5.40 4.55
CA LEU A 83 -4.24 3.94 4.51
C LEU A 83 -4.66 3.43 3.14
N HIS A 84 -3.78 2.66 2.49
CA HIS A 84 -4.06 2.03 1.20
C HIS A 84 -4.63 0.63 1.40
N LEU A 85 -5.86 0.41 0.96
CA LEU A 85 -6.48 -0.92 0.92
C LEU A 85 -6.28 -1.51 -0.48
N TYR A 86 -5.23 -2.31 -0.63
CA TYR A 86 -4.94 -3.04 -1.86
C TYR A 86 -5.86 -4.25 -2.00
N MET A 87 -6.63 -4.31 -3.09
CA MET A 87 -7.57 -5.39 -3.36
C MET A 87 -6.95 -6.33 -4.39
N GLN A 88 -6.76 -7.60 -4.01
CA GLN A 88 -6.20 -8.62 -4.90
C GLN A 88 -7.01 -8.80 -6.18
N GLU A 89 -8.32 -8.63 -6.07
CA GLU A 89 -9.24 -8.70 -7.20
C GLU A 89 -9.86 -7.34 -7.49
N LYS A 90 -10.32 -7.19 -8.74
CA LYS A 90 -11.13 -6.04 -9.13
C LYS A 90 -12.38 -6.00 -8.26
N VAL A 91 -12.72 -4.83 -7.73
CA VAL A 91 -13.97 -4.66 -7.00
C VAL A 91 -15.14 -5.08 -7.89
N SER A 92 -15.86 -6.11 -7.46
CA SER A 92 -16.84 -6.86 -8.26
C SER A 92 -17.97 -6.00 -8.81
N SER A 93 -18.28 -4.89 -8.15
CA SER A 93 -19.24 -3.88 -8.62
C SER A 93 -19.03 -2.55 -7.91
N THR A 94 -19.59 -1.48 -8.48
CA THR A 94 -19.68 -0.17 -7.82
C THR A 94 -20.42 -0.25 -6.49
N GLU A 95 -21.43 -1.10 -6.39
CA GLU A 95 -22.19 -1.33 -5.16
C GLU A 95 -21.36 -2.03 -4.08
N ALA A 96 -20.51 -3.00 -4.45
CA ALA A 96 -19.58 -3.63 -3.53
C ALA A 96 -18.56 -2.61 -2.98
N CYS A 97 -18.01 -1.75 -3.86
CA CYS A 97 -17.10 -0.68 -3.43
C CYS A 97 -17.78 0.28 -2.46
N ARG A 98 -19.01 0.70 -2.77
CA ARG A 98 -19.81 1.59 -1.92
C ARG A 98 -20.04 0.97 -0.53
N LYS A 99 -20.41 -0.32 -0.48
CA LYS A 99 -20.61 -1.04 0.78
C LYS A 99 -19.32 -1.15 1.59
N LEU A 100 -18.20 -1.46 0.94
CA LEU A 100 -16.88 -1.49 1.58
C LEU A 100 -16.56 -0.14 2.22
N VAL A 101 -16.58 0.95 1.44
CA VAL A 101 -16.29 2.30 1.93
C VAL A 101 -17.24 2.67 3.09
N LYS A 102 -18.54 2.41 2.94
CA LYS A 102 -19.53 2.65 4.00
C LYS A 102 -19.18 1.89 5.28
N ASN A 103 -18.84 0.61 5.17
CA ASN A 103 -18.46 -0.20 6.32
C ASN A 103 -17.20 0.35 6.99
N VAL A 104 -16.19 0.77 6.22
CA VAL A 104 -14.96 1.32 6.79
C VAL A 104 -15.25 2.60 7.56
N ILE A 105 -15.88 3.60 6.94
CA ILE A 105 -16.13 4.90 7.59
C ILE A 105 -17.16 4.83 8.74
N THR A 106 -17.94 3.75 8.82
CA THR A 106 -18.91 3.55 9.92
C THR A 106 -18.25 2.92 11.14
N ASN A 107 -17.25 2.05 10.94
CA ASN A 107 -16.65 1.24 12.00
C ASN A 107 -15.27 1.72 12.44
N PHE A 108 -14.60 2.55 11.63
CA PHE A 108 -13.26 3.05 11.90
C PHE A 108 -13.19 4.57 11.82
N ARG A 109 -12.15 5.15 12.42
CA ARG A 109 -11.95 6.59 12.57
C ARG A 109 -10.88 7.16 11.63
N LEU A 110 -10.19 6.31 10.86
CA LEU A 110 -9.16 6.73 9.91
C LEU A 110 -9.60 7.92 9.06
N PRO A 111 -8.77 8.98 8.96
CA PRO A 111 -9.16 10.22 8.31
C PRO A 111 -9.19 10.10 6.79
N TYR A 112 -8.38 9.20 6.22
CA TYR A 112 -8.27 9.02 4.78
C TYR A 112 -7.88 7.58 4.43
N ILE A 113 -8.71 6.97 3.58
CA ILE A 113 -8.47 5.64 3.00
C ILE A 113 -8.49 5.73 1.48
N THR A 114 -7.80 4.79 0.83
CA THR A 114 -7.96 4.53 -0.60
C THR A 114 -8.29 3.06 -0.81
N VAL A 115 -9.06 2.77 -1.85
CA VAL A 115 -9.36 1.41 -2.29
C VAL A 115 -8.73 1.23 -3.65
N THR A 116 -7.70 0.38 -3.73
CA THR A 116 -6.87 0.23 -4.92
C THR A 116 -6.99 -1.20 -5.45
N PRO A 117 -7.83 -1.44 -6.46
CA PRO A 117 -7.89 -2.74 -7.12
C PRO A 117 -6.65 -2.99 -7.98
N LEU A 118 -6.13 -4.22 -7.97
CA LEU A 118 -5.03 -4.63 -8.84
C LEU A 118 -5.51 -4.89 -10.28
N PHE A 119 -4.66 -4.50 -11.22
CA PHE A 119 -4.80 -4.78 -12.65
C PHE A 119 -3.43 -5.02 -13.29
N SER A 120 -3.37 -5.92 -14.26
CA SER A 120 -2.23 -6.09 -15.16
C SER A 120 -2.45 -5.33 -16.46
N VAL A 121 -1.37 -4.92 -17.12
CA VAL A 121 -1.41 -4.24 -18.43
C VAL A 121 -0.75 -5.13 -19.48
N CYS A 122 -1.52 -5.53 -20.48
CA CYS A 122 -1.03 -6.23 -21.66
C CYS A 122 -0.88 -5.24 -22.84
N PRO A 123 0.25 -5.23 -23.57
CA PRO A 123 0.42 -4.40 -24.77
C PRO A 123 -0.62 -4.68 -25.88
N LYS A 124 -1.17 -5.90 -25.94
CA LYS A 124 -2.17 -6.32 -26.93
C LYS A 124 -3.61 -6.10 -26.44
N HIS A 125 -3.91 -6.50 -25.21
CA HIS A 125 -5.28 -6.55 -24.69
C HIS A 125 -5.64 -5.42 -23.71
N GLY A 126 -4.70 -4.53 -23.39
CA GLY A 126 -4.91 -3.43 -22.46
C GLY A 126 -5.03 -3.89 -21.00
N TYR A 127 -5.96 -3.29 -20.25
CA TYR A 127 -6.17 -3.58 -18.84
C TYR A 127 -6.80 -4.96 -18.60
N ILE A 128 -6.21 -5.73 -17.70
CA ILE A 128 -6.64 -7.05 -17.26
C ILE A 128 -6.92 -7.00 -15.77
N ALA A 129 -8.05 -7.54 -15.34
CA ALA A 129 -8.42 -7.54 -13.92
C ALA A 129 -7.55 -8.53 -13.13
N GLY A 130 -7.04 -8.10 -11.97
CA GLY A 130 -6.18 -8.90 -11.11
C GLY A 130 -4.71 -8.80 -11.49
N GLU A 131 -3.87 -9.47 -10.70
CA GLU A 131 -2.44 -9.57 -10.92
C GLU A 131 -2.13 -10.83 -11.75
N HIS A 132 -1.54 -10.62 -12.92
CA HIS A 132 -1.11 -11.66 -13.85
C HIS A 132 0.30 -11.37 -14.34
N GLU A 133 1.20 -12.35 -14.19
CA GLU A 133 2.56 -12.31 -14.74
C GLU A 133 2.55 -12.39 -16.28
N PHE A 134 1.64 -13.21 -16.83
CA PHE A 134 1.41 -13.36 -18.26
C PHE A 134 -0.04 -13.05 -18.62
N CYS A 135 -0.29 -12.49 -19.81
CA CYS A 135 -1.64 -12.14 -20.21
C CYS A 135 -2.47 -13.42 -20.49
N PRO A 136 -3.53 -13.71 -19.71
CA PRO A 136 -4.33 -14.92 -19.90
C PRO A 136 -5.00 -14.99 -21.27
N LYS A 137 -5.28 -13.82 -21.88
CA LYS A 137 -5.84 -13.73 -23.23
C LYS A 137 -4.82 -14.03 -24.32
N CYS A 138 -3.55 -13.63 -24.12
CA CYS A 138 -2.47 -14.01 -25.04
C CYS A 138 -2.23 -15.51 -24.99
N ASP A 139 -2.23 -16.09 -23.79
CA ASP A 139 -2.05 -17.52 -23.61
C ASP A 139 -3.18 -18.31 -24.27
N GLU A 140 -4.43 -17.87 -24.12
CA GLU A 140 -5.58 -18.48 -24.79
C GLU A 140 -5.48 -18.40 -26.33
N GLU A 141 -5.05 -17.28 -26.89
CA GLU A 141 -4.82 -17.13 -28.33
C GLU A 141 -3.74 -18.10 -28.84
N LEU A 142 -2.61 -18.23 -28.14
CA LEU A 142 -1.51 -19.15 -28.48
C LEU A 142 -1.95 -20.62 -28.40
N LEU A 143 -2.73 -20.98 -27.37
CA LEU A 143 -3.28 -22.33 -27.23
C LEU A 143 -4.24 -22.66 -28.39
N ASN A 144 -5.08 -21.71 -28.79
CA ASN A 144 -5.99 -21.90 -29.91
C ASN A 144 -5.26 -22.02 -31.24
N GLU A 145 -4.21 -21.23 -31.49
CA GLU A 145 -3.36 -21.35 -32.68
C GLU A 145 -2.66 -22.72 -32.72
N HIS A 146 -2.12 -23.18 -31.59
CA HIS A 146 -1.49 -24.50 -31.50
C HIS A 146 -2.48 -25.63 -31.80
N ASN A 147 -3.70 -25.56 -31.26
CA ASN A 147 -4.76 -26.56 -31.48
C ASN A 147 -5.28 -26.58 -32.93
N LEU A 148 -5.18 -25.47 -33.66
CA LEU A 148 -5.55 -25.40 -35.08
C LEU A 148 -4.45 -25.95 -36.01
N LEU A 149 -3.22 -26.03 -35.51
CA LEU A 149 -2.05 -26.53 -36.25
C LEU A 149 -1.72 -28.00 -35.96
N SER A 150 -2.34 -28.58 -34.92
CA SER A 150 -2.25 -30.00 -34.54
C SER A 150 -3.38 -30.84 -35.14
#